data_AF-X1T762-F1
#
_entry.id   AF-X1T762-F1
#
_cell.length_a   1.000
_cell.length_b   1.000
_cell.length_c   1.000
_cell.angle_alpha   90.00
_cell.angle_beta   90.00
_cell.angle_gamma   90.00
#
_symmetry.space_group_name_H-M   'P 1'
#
loop_
_entity.id
_entity.type
_entity.pdbx_description
1 polymer ?
#
loop_
_entity_poly.entity_id
_entity_poly.type
_entity_poly.pdbx_seq_one_letter_code
_entity_poly.pdbx_strand_id
1 'polypeptide(L)' 'GAVTIGLTGASGGKLKENVDYLLAVPSEDTPHIQESHIMIGHIICYLIEKELFGG' A
#
# COMPACT_ATOMS: atom_id res chain seq x y z
N GLY A 1 17.54 4.16 -10.58
CA GLY A 1 16.59 4.42 -9.47
C GLY A 1 15.67 3.21 -9.33
N ALA A 2 14.90 3.14 -8.25
CA ALA A 2 13.88 2.12 -8.02
C ALA A 2 12.48 2.76 -8.06
N VAL A 3 11.46 1.99 -8.46
CA VAL A 3 10.06 2.39 -8.31
C VAL A 3 9.70 2.36 -6.82
N THR A 4 8.99 3.39 -6.35
CA THR A 4 8.66 3.61 -4.94
C THR A 4 7.15 3.58 -4.72
N ILE A 5 6.73 2.81 -3.71
CA ILE A 5 5.32 2.68 -3.32
C ILE A 5 5.21 3.03 -1.83
N GLY A 6 4.43 4.05 -1.51
CA GLY A 6 4.19 4.49 -0.13
C GLY A 6 2.86 3.98 0.42
N LEU A 7 2.87 3.40 1.61
CA LEU A 7 1.67 3.01 2.36
C LEU A 7 1.49 3.94 3.56
N THR A 8 0.31 4.54 3.70
CA THR A 8 0.05 5.54 4.76
C THR A 8 -1.44 5.68 5.08
N GLY A 9 -1.79 6.60 5.97
CA GLY A 9 -3.16 7.00 6.30
C GLY A 9 -3.70 8.12 5.39
N ALA A 10 -4.85 8.66 5.75
CA ALA A 10 -5.69 9.46 4.85
C ALA A 10 -4.98 10.69 4.24
N SER A 11 -4.10 11.34 5.00
CA SER A 11 -3.46 12.58 4.58
C SER A 11 -2.31 12.37 3.59
N GLY A 12 -1.72 11.18 3.51
CA GLY A 12 -0.49 10.95 2.73
C GLY A 12 0.79 11.54 3.35
N GLY A 13 0.65 12.61 4.13
CA GLY A 13 1.75 13.36 4.73
C GLY A 13 2.80 13.80 3.71
N LYS A 14 4.05 13.93 4.18
CA LYS A 14 5.20 14.23 3.33
C LYS A 14 5.50 13.11 2.32
N LEU A 15 5.01 11.89 2.56
CA LEU A 15 5.32 10.74 1.72
C LEU A 15 4.72 10.87 0.32
N LYS A 16 3.56 11.54 0.18
CA LYS A 16 2.88 11.78 -1.11
C LYS A 16 3.77 12.40 -2.18
N GLU A 17 4.74 13.23 -1.78
CA GLU A 17 5.64 13.94 -2.72
C GLU A 17 6.91 13.15 -3.03
N ASN A 18 7.14 12.03 -2.34
CA ASN A 18 8.40 11.27 -2.38
C ASN A 18 8.25 9.85 -2.94
N VAL A 19 7.07 9.51 -3.49
CA VAL A 19 6.80 8.17 -4.04
C VAL A 19 6.13 8.23 -5.40
N ASP A 20 6.38 7.23 -6.25
CA ASP A 20 5.75 7.09 -7.57
C ASP A 20 4.27 6.70 -7.42
N TYR A 21 3.95 5.86 -6.44
CA TYR A 21 2.60 5.41 -6.14
C TYR A 21 2.29 5.54 -4.64
N LEU A 22 1.12 6.08 -4.31
CA LEU A 22 0.68 6.26 -2.92
C LEU A 22 -0.60 5.46 -2.64
N LEU A 23 -0.55 4.60 -1.63
CA LEU A 23 -1.68 3.87 -1.07
C LEU A 23 -2.06 4.51 0.28
N ALA A 24 -2.96 5.48 0.22
CA ALA A 24 -3.48 6.19 1.39
C ALA A 24 -4.79 5.56 1.87
N VAL A 25 -4.73 4.88 3.02
CA VAL A 25 -5.92 4.31 3.67
C VAL A 25 -6.79 5.46 4.19
N PRO A 26 -8.11 5.48 3.92
CA PRO A 26 -9.00 6.58 4.33
C PRO A 26 -9.35 6.49 5.84
N SER A 27 -8.32 6.49 6.68
CA SER A 27 -8.40 6.49 8.15
C SER A 27 -7.28 7.37 8.71
N GLU A 28 -7.54 7.98 9.87
CA GLU A 28 -6.53 8.65 10.70
C GLU A 28 -6.13 7.80 11.92
N ASP A 29 -6.85 6.70 12.16
CA ASP A 29 -6.58 5.77 13.26
C ASP A 29 -5.50 4.76 12.87
N THR A 30 -4.38 4.78 13.60
CA THR A 30 -3.18 3.99 13.28
C THR A 30 -3.45 2.49 13.26
N PRO A 31 -4.10 1.88 14.28
CA PRO A 31 -4.60 0.51 14.21
C PRO A 31 -5.33 0.15 12.91
N HIS A 32 -6.37 0.90 12.53
CA HIS A 32 -7.13 0.63 11.30
C HIS A 32 -6.29 0.78 10.02
N ILE A 33 -5.35 1.74 10.00
CA ILE A 33 -4.40 1.91 8.90
C ILE A 33 -3.51 0.66 8.77
N GLN A 34 -2.97 0.16 9.87
CA GLN A 34 -2.09 -1.02 9.87
C GLN A 34 -2.83 -2.30 9.47
N GLU A 35 -4.05 -2.52 9.97
CA GLU A 35 -4.90 -3.64 9.55
C GLU A 35 -5.16 -3.61 8.04
N SER A 36 -5.45 -2.42 7.50
CA SER A 36 -5.63 -2.23 6.05
C SER A 36 -4.34 -2.49 5.27
N HIS A 37 -3.17 -2.07 5.79
CA HIS A 37 -1.88 -2.35 5.15
C HIS A 37 -1.57 -3.84 5.09
N ILE A 38 -1.90 -4.62 6.13
CA ILE A 38 -1.75 -6.08 6.12
C ILE A 38 -2.60 -6.69 5.00
N MET A 39 -3.87 -6.29 4.88
CA MET A 39 -4.75 -6.78 3.82
C MET A 39 -4.25 -6.37 2.43
N ILE A 40 -3.83 -5.12 2.25
CA ILE A 40 -3.24 -4.62 0.99
C ILE A 40 -2.01 -5.47 0.61
N GLY A 41 -1.13 -5.76 1.56
CA GLY A 41 0.03 -6.62 1.35
C GLY A 41 -0.36 -8.01 0.84
N HIS A 42 -1.36 -8.64 1.47
CA HIS A 42 -1.88 -9.94 1.01
C HIS A 42 -2.50 -9.88 -0.39
N ILE A 43 -3.25 -8.82 -0.71
CA ILE A 43 -3.81 -8.62 -2.06
C ILE A 43 -2.69 -8.50 -3.09
N ILE A 44 -1.64 -7.72 -2.80
CA ILE A 44 -0.49 -7.55 -3.70
C ILE A 44 0.20 -8.90 -3.93
N CYS A 45 0.48 -9.66 -2.88
CA CYS A 45 1.07 -11.00 -3.00
C CYS A 45 0.19 -11.92 -3.86
N TYR A 46 -1.11 -11.95 -3.60
CA TYR A 46 -2.06 -12.76 -4.37
C TYR A 46 -2.09 -12.36 -5.86
N LEU A 47 -2.12 -11.06 -6.16
CA LEU A 47 -2.13 -10.57 -7.54
C LEU A 47 -0.83 -10.92 -8.26
N ILE A 48 0.32 -10.79 -7.59
CA ILE A 48 1.63 -11.18 -8.14
C ILE A 48 1.66 -12.68 -8.42
N GLU A 49 1.21 -13.50 -7.48
CA GLU A 49 1.17 -14.96 -7.63
C GLU A 49 0.28 -15.38 -8.80
N LYS A 50 -0.93 -14.80 -8.87
CA LYS A 50 -1.87 -15.05 -9.96
C LYS A 50 -1.30 -14.64 -11.32
N GLU A 51 -0.65 -13.48 -11.42
CA GLU A 51 -0.13 -12.96 -12.68
C GLU A 51 1.09 -13.76 -13.17
N LEU A 52 1.99 -14.15 -12.26
CA LEU A 52 3.24 -14.81 -12.64
C LEU A 52 3.12 -16.33 -12.74
N PHE A 53 2.25 -16.94 -11.95
CA PHE A 53 2.17 -18.41 -11.83
C PHE A 53 0.80 -18.98 -12.20
N GLY A 54 -0.18 -18.14 -12.56
CA GLY A 54 -1.48 -18.56 -13.08
C GLY A 54 -2.53 -18.93 -12.02
N GLY A 55 -2.10 -19.24 -10.79
CA GLY A 55 -2.97 -19.71 -9.71
C GLY A 55 -3.45 -21.14 -9.89
#